data_AF-A0A849T4R0-F1
#
_entry.id   AF-A0A849T4R0-F1
#
_cell.length_a   1.000
_cell.length_b   1.000
_cell.length_c   1.000
_cell.angle_alpha   90.00
_cell.angle_beta   90.00
_cell.angle_gamma   90.00
#
_symmetry.space_group_name_H-M   'P 1'
#
loop_
_entity.id
_entity.type
_entity.pdbx_description
1 polymer ?
#
loop_
_entity_poly.entity_id
_entity_poly.type
_entity_poly.pdbx_seq_one_letter_code
_entity_poly.pdbx_strand_id
1 'polypeptide(L)'
;MKSLLSLFLIVFSVGSFANTISFQCKSVDNPGFHKFDAHGVISIDDLNNVEGIAIVSTQKADAIESLQTFEDVKVKGYIRHFRAGEVTREAFDQVVLSTNTPYLKTLNLLIDFEDKSSSRIISIDNFSYRSNCKTIQNYN
;
A
#
# COMPACT_ATOMS: atom_id res chain seq x y z
N MET A 1 44.53 30.28 -34.22
CA MET A 1 43.49 29.28 -34.59
C MET A 1 43.24 28.34 -33.43
N LYS A 2 41.96 28.18 -33.07
CA LYS A 2 41.33 27.09 -32.30
C LYS A 2 41.67 27.00 -30.81
N SER A 3 40.96 27.83 -30.01
CA SER A 3 40.61 27.48 -28.63
C SER A 3 39.50 26.43 -28.68
N LEU A 4 39.77 25.21 -28.22
CA LEU A 4 38.74 24.18 -28.00
C LEU A 4 37.96 24.56 -26.74
N LEU A 5 36.74 25.05 -26.92
CA LEU A 5 35.75 25.14 -25.85
C LEU A 5 35.25 23.71 -25.57
N SER A 6 35.76 23.07 -24.52
CA SER A 6 35.17 21.84 -23.98
C SER A 6 33.83 22.18 -23.32
N LEU A 7 32.74 21.78 -23.97
CA LEU A 7 31.39 21.88 -23.42
C LEU A 7 31.20 20.72 -22.42
N PHE A 8 31.34 21.01 -21.12
CA PHE A 8 30.92 20.10 -20.07
C PHE A 8 29.38 20.09 -20.02
N LEU A 9 28.76 19.04 -20.58
CA LEU A 9 27.36 18.72 -20.31
C LEU A 9 27.27 18.21 -18.87
N ILE A 10 26.90 19.12 -17.96
CA ILE A 10 26.46 18.75 -16.61
C ILE A 10 25.05 18.17 -16.78
N VAL A 11 24.97 16.85 -16.85
CA VAL A 11 23.69 16.13 -16.72
C VAL A 11 23.29 16.29 -15.26
N PHE A 12 22.46 17.28 -14.97
CA PHE A 12 21.76 17.36 -13.70
C PHE A 12 20.85 16.14 -13.61
N SER A 13 21.24 15.17 -12.78
CA SER A 13 20.34 14.14 -12.30
C SER A 13 19.20 14.84 -11.58
N VAL A 14 18.05 14.97 -12.25
CA VAL A 14 16.80 15.42 -11.63
C VAL A 14 16.49 14.37 -10.57
N GLY A 15 16.71 14.69 -9.29
CA GLY A 15 16.32 13.81 -8.21
C GLY A 15 14.81 13.62 -8.27
N SER A 16 14.37 12.39 -8.57
CA SER A 16 12.96 12.03 -8.46
C SER A 16 12.59 12.11 -6.98
N PHE A 17 11.66 13.01 -6.66
CA PHE A 17 11.18 13.17 -5.30
C PHE A 17 10.20 12.03 -5.01
N ALA A 18 10.68 10.95 -4.42
CA ALA A 18 9.79 9.88 -3.99
C ALA A 18 8.93 10.36 -2.80
N ASN A 19 7.62 10.45 -3.02
CA ASN A 19 6.68 10.75 -1.93
C ASN A 19 6.56 9.52 -1.03
N THR A 20 6.69 9.70 0.28
CA THR A 20 6.58 8.60 1.25
C THR A 20 5.26 8.69 2.00
N ILE A 21 4.52 7.58 2.05
CA ILE A 21 3.29 7.44 2.83
C ILE A 21 3.52 6.37 3.90
N SER A 22 3.27 6.73 5.15
CA SER A 22 3.12 5.76 6.23
C SER A 22 1.64 5.47 6.43
N PHE A 23 1.27 4.19 6.56
CA PHE A 23 -0.12 3.78 6.70
C PHE A 23 -0.31 2.87 7.91
N GLN A 24 -1.51 2.88 8.45
CA GLN A 24 -1.97 1.94 9.47
C GLN A 24 -3.34 1.42 9.07
N CYS A 25 -3.46 0.10 9.01
CA CYS A 25 -4.71 -0.63 8.86
C CYS A 25 -5.11 -1.28 10.17
N LYS A 26 -6.33 -1.01 10.63
CA LYS A 26 -6.89 -1.61 11.84
C LYS A 26 -8.23 -2.25 11.50
N SER A 27 -8.33 -3.53 11.82
CA SER A 27 -9.54 -4.32 11.66
C SER A 27 -10.66 -3.78 12.53
N VAL A 28 -11.88 -3.91 12.01
CA VAL A 28 -13.11 -3.62 12.75
C VAL A 28 -13.73 -4.95 13.14
N ASP A 29 -14.26 -5.02 14.35
CA ASP A 29 -14.93 -6.22 14.80
C ASP A 29 -16.27 -6.39 14.06
N ASN A 30 -16.27 -7.26 13.06
CA ASN A 30 -17.41 -7.65 12.27
C ASN A 30 -17.51 -9.18 12.26
N PRO A 31 -18.56 -9.78 12.86
CA PRO A 31 -18.75 -11.23 12.88
C PRO A 31 -18.71 -11.84 11.48
N GLY A 32 -18.05 -12.99 11.34
CA GLY A 32 -17.96 -13.72 10.07
C GLY A 32 -16.97 -13.16 9.04
N PHE A 33 -16.29 -12.03 9.30
CA PHE A 33 -15.27 -11.50 8.39
C PHE A 33 -13.87 -11.93 8.81
N HIS A 34 -13.05 -12.34 7.85
CA HIS A 34 -11.61 -12.43 8.07
C HIS A 34 -11.02 -11.02 8.16
N LYS A 35 -10.10 -10.83 9.10
CA LYS A 35 -9.61 -9.53 9.53
C LYS A 35 -8.12 -9.43 9.26
N PHE A 36 -7.64 -8.25 8.94
CA PHE A 36 -6.21 -7.97 9.00
C PHE A 36 -5.93 -6.65 9.69
N ASP A 37 -4.79 -6.62 10.38
CA ASP A 37 -4.13 -5.40 10.84
C ASP A 37 -2.84 -5.25 10.04
N ALA A 38 -2.47 -4.02 9.72
CA ALA A 38 -1.20 -3.77 9.05
C ALA A 38 -0.66 -2.40 9.43
N HIS A 39 0.65 -2.24 9.32
CA HIS A 39 1.28 -0.92 9.30
C HIS A 39 2.50 -1.00 8.40
N GLY A 40 2.82 0.10 7.74
CA GLY A 40 3.92 0.08 6.79
C GLY A 40 4.26 1.46 6.26
N VAL A 41 5.34 1.48 5.49
CA VAL A 41 5.84 2.66 4.82
C VAL A 41 6.05 2.31 3.36
N ILE A 42 5.47 3.12 2.49
CA ILE A 42 5.62 3.00 1.03
C ILE A 42 6.18 4.29 0.45
N SER A 43 7.03 4.16 -0.55
CA SER A 43 7.51 5.24 -1.41
C SER A 43 6.80 5.15 -2.76
N ILE A 44 6.43 6.29 -3.31
CA ILE A 44 5.76 6.44 -4.59
C ILE A 44 6.66 7.27 -5.51
N ASP A 45 6.98 6.74 -6.69
CA ASP A 45 7.75 7.47 -7.70
C ASP A 45 6.86 8.33 -8.61
N ASP A 46 7.49 9.12 -9.48
CA ASP A 46 6.79 10.03 -10.41
C ASP A 46 5.91 9.29 -11.45
N LEU A 47 6.03 7.97 -11.56
CA LEU A 47 5.26 7.11 -12.45
C LEU A 47 4.13 6.38 -11.70
N ASN A 48 3.86 6.73 -10.44
CA ASN A 48 2.93 6.07 -9.52
C ASN A 48 3.28 4.60 -9.22
N ASN A 49 4.53 4.18 -9.43
CA ASN A 49 4.99 2.90 -8.91
C ASN A 49 5.20 3.02 -7.41
N VAL A 50 4.85 1.96 -6.70
CA VAL A 50 4.92 1.90 -5.25
C VAL A 50 5.89 0.81 -4.85
N GLU A 51 6.79 1.10 -3.93
CA GLU A 51 7.62 0.11 -3.25
C GLU A 51 7.62 0.39 -1.74
N GLY A 52 7.81 -0.63 -0.91
CA GLY A 52 7.88 -0.42 0.53
C GLY A 52 7.94 -1.68 1.35
N ILE A 53 7.62 -1.51 2.63
CA ILE A 53 7.64 -2.55 3.65
C ILE A 53 6.40 -2.42 4.54
N ALA A 54 5.83 -3.55 4.93
CA ALA A 54 4.71 -3.62 5.85
C ALA A 54 4.87 -4.76 6.85
N ILE A 55 4.27 -4.59 8.02
CA ILE A 55 3.96 -5.69 8.94
C ILE A 55 2.47 -5.96 8.79
N VAL A 56 2.11 -7.22 8.61
CA VAL A 56 0.74 -7.65 8.34
C VAL A 56 0.36 -8.77 9.30
N SER A 57 -0.73 -8.60 10.03
CA SER A 57 -1.36 -9.65 10.82
C SER A 57 -2.70 -10.01 10.23
N THR A 58 -2.97 -11.30 10.03
CA THR A 58 -4.22 -11.82 9.47
C THR A 58 -4.89 -12.76 10.45
N GLN A 59 -6.21 -12.75 10.51
CA GLN A 59 -7.00 -13.64 11.35
C GLN A 59 -8.25 -14.07 10.60
N LYS A 60 -8.48 -15.38 10.51
CA LYS A 60 -9.71 -15.93 9.93
C LYS A 60 -10.84 -15.81 10.94
N ALA A 61 -11.79 -14.90 10.69
CA ALA A 61 -13.10 -14.78 11.36
C ALA A 61 -13.14 -15.33 12.80
N ASP A 62 -14.05 -16.26 13.10
CA ASP A 62 -14.29 -16.77 14.45
C ASP A 62 -13.19 -17.73 14.97
N ALA A 63 -12.09 -17.90 14.23
CA ALA A 63 -10.97 -18.76 14.61
C ALA A 63 -9.82 -17.93 15.19
N ILE A 64 -9.85 -17.66 16.50
CA ILE A 64 -8.84 -16.83 17.17
C ILE A 64 -7.42 -17.38 16.97
N GLU A 65 -7.25 -18.70 17.03
CA GLU A 65 -5.97 -19.41 16.85
C GLU A 65 -5.40 -19.32 15.42
N SER A 66 -6.15 -18.75 14.46
CA SER A 66 -5.68 -18.56 13.09
C SER A 66 -4.83 -17.31 12.87
N LEU A 67 -4.53 -16.56 13.94
CA LEU A 67 -3.71 -15.36 13.87
C LEU A 67 -2.32 -15.69 13.31
N GLN A 68 -1.97 -15.04 12.21
CA GLN A 68 -0.65 -15.14 11.58
C GLN A 68 -0.10 -13.74 11.34
N THR A 69 1.14 -13.51 11.78
CA THR A 69 1.86 -12.25 11.57
C THR A 69 3.01 -12.48 10.61
N PHE A 70 3.12 -11.57 9.65
CA PHE A 70 4.15 -11.51 8.63
C PHE A 70 4.91 -10.20 8.85
N GLU A 71 6.17 -10.31 9.24
CA GLU A 71 7.07 -9.19 9.44
C GLU A 71 7.84 -8.89 8.15
N ASP A 72 8.26 -7.63 7.99
CA ASP A 72 9.07 -7.15 6.87
C ASP A 72 8.57 -7.58 5.47
N VAL A 73 7.24 -7.53 5.28
CA VAL A 73 6.58 -7.83 4.01
C VAL A 73 6.97 -6.77 2.99
N LYS A 74 7.92 -7.11 2.12
CA LYS A 74 8.28 -6.28 0.98
C LYS A 74 7.12 -6.21 0.01
N VAL A 75 6.71 -4.99 -0.34
CA VAL A 75 5.59 -4.73 -1.22
C VAL A 75 6.02 -3.93 -2.44
N LYS A 76 5.43 -4.26 -3.59
CA LYS A 76 5.56 -3.50 -4.83
C LYS A 76 4.22 -3.37 -5.53
N GLY A 77 3.95 -2.26 -6.18
CA GLY A 77 2.63 -2.01 -6.71
C GLY A 77 2.49 -0.68 -7.42
N TYR A 78 1.26 -0.17 -7.44
CA TYR A 78 0.91 1.10 -8.04
C TYR A 78 -0.28 1.74 -7.34
N ILE A 79 -0.50 3.03 -7.59
CA ILE A 79 -1.72 3.73 -7.19
C ILE A 79 -2.72 3.72 -8.34
N ARG A 80 -3.96 3.32 -8.04
CA ARG A 80 -5.09 3.42 -8.95
C ARG A 80 -6.06 4.49 -8.46
N HIS A 81 -6.23 5.52 -9.28
CA HIS A 81 -7.22 6.55 -9.03
C HIS A 81 -8.59 6.15 -9.60
N PHE A 82 -9.64 6.27 -8.80
CA PHE A 82 -11.03 6.10 -9.22
C PHE A 82 -11.74 7.44 -9.18
N ARG A 83 -12.40 7.80 -10.29
CA ARG A 83 -13.15 9.05 -10.38
C ARG A 83 -14.50 8.92 -9.70
N ALA A 84 -15.04 10.06 -9.24
CA ALA A 84 -16.40 10.16 -8.76
C ALA A 84 -17.39 9.57 -9.78
N GLY A 85 -18.23 8.65 -9.34
CA GLY A 85 -19.24 7.96 -10.15
C GLY A 85 -18.76 6.65 -10.82
N GLU A 86 -17.46 6.32 -10.81
CA GLU A 86 -16.99 5.04 -11.36
C GLU A 86 -17.32 3.85 -10.45
N VAL A 87 -17.06 4.02 -9.15
CA VAL A 87 -17.28 2.98 -8.13
C VAL A 87 -18.10 3.54 -6.96
N THR A 88 -17.74 4.72 -6.47
CA THR A 88 -18.45 5.43 -5.40
C THR A 88 -18.81 6.84 -5.85
N ARG A 89 -19.59 7.57 -5.04
CA ARG A 89 -19.99 8.95 -5.36
C ARG A 89 -18.80 9.93 -5.36
N GLU A 90 -17.78 9.65 -4.57
CA GLU A 90 -16.59 10.48 -4.41
C GLU A 90 -15.37 9.82 -5.06
N ALA A 91 -14.41 10.64 -5.48
CA ALA A 91 -13.15 10.10 -6.00
C ALA A 91 -12.30 9.54 -4.85
N PHE A 92 -11.53 8.49 -5.11
CA PHE A 92 -10.61 7.92 -4.13
C PHE A 92 -9.43 7.21 -4.80
N ASP A 93 -8.35 7.06 -4.04
CA ASP A 93 -7.17 6.32 -4.45
C ASP A 93 -7.13 4.95 -3.78
N GLN A 94 -6.74 3.95 -4.56
CA GLN A 94 -6.44 2.60 -4.10
C GLN A 94 -4.96 2.30 -4.32
N VAL A 95 -4.27 1.91 -3.25
CA VAL A 95 -2.91 1.37 -3.36
C VAL A 95 -3.00 -0.13 -3.59
N VAL A 96 -2.58 -0.57 -4.78
CA VAL A 96 -2.59 -1.98 -5.19
C VAL A 96 -1.18 -2.54 -5.04
N LEU A 97 -0.98 -3.41 -4.06
CA LEU A 97 0.33 -3.96 -3.71
C LEU A 97 0.36 -5.47 -3.93
N SER A 98 1.49 -5.94 -4.41
CA SER A 98 1.88 -7.35 -4.48
C SER A 98 3.05 -7.60 -3.54
N THR A 99 3.19 -8.85 -3.09
CA THR A 99 4.31 -9.28 -2.26
C THR A 99 4.75 -10.68 -2.67
N ASN A 100 5.97 -11.05 -2.29
CA ASN A 100 6.52 -12.39 -2.45
C ASN A 100 6.39 -13.24 -1.17
N THR A 101 5.71 -12.74 -0.13
CA THR A 101 5.44 -13.50 1.10
C THR A 101 4.61 -14.75 0.78
N PRO A 102 5.00 -15.95 1.26
CA PRO A 102 4.41 -17.24 0.82
C PRO A 102 2.89 -17.41 0.97
N TYR A 103 2.22 -16.61 1.80
CA TYR A 103 0.78 -16.71 2.04
C TYR A 103 -0.05 -15.53 1.48
N LEU A 104 0.56 -14.36 1.34
CA LEU A 104 -0.14 -13.13 0.96
C LEU A 104 0.05 -12.89 -0.54
N LYS A 105 -1.04 -12.70 -1.29
CA LYS A 105 -0.99 -12.51 -2.74
C LYS A 105 -1.02 -11.03 -3.11
N THR A 106 -2.02 -10.31 -2.61
CA THR A 106 -2.28 -8.92 -2.99
C THR A 106 -2.89 -8.16 -1.82
N LEU A 107 -2.44 -6.93 -1.60
CA LEU A 107 -3.01 -5.99 -0.64
C LEU A 107 -3.59 -4.82 -1.43
N ASN A 108 -4.90 -4.63 -1.34
CA ASN A 108 -5.62 -3.52 -1.94
C ASN A 108 -6.05 -2.58 -0.82
N LEU A 109 -5.29 -1.51 -0.62
CA LEU A 109 -5.49 -0.58 0.48
C LEU A 109 -6.23 0.64 -0.02
N LEU A 110 -7.43 0.88 0.52
CA LEU A 110 -8.14 2.14 0.37
C LEU A 110 -7.77 2.98 1.59
N ILE A 111 -6.86 3.92 1.41
CA ILE A 111 -6.31 4.74 2.49
C ILE A 111 -7.22 5.95 2.69
N ASP A 112 -7.55 6.24 3.96
CA ASP A 112 -8.40 7.37 4.36
C ASP A 112 -9.80 7.35 3.73
N PHE A 113 -10.28 6.16 3.36
CA PHE A 113 -11.59 5.96 2.76
C PHE A 113 -12.69 5.80 3.83
N GLU A 114 -13.85 6.44 3.62
CA GLU A 114 -14.90 6.53 4.64
C GLU A 114 -15.57 5.18 4.95
N ASP A 115 -15.77 4.34 3.92
CA ASP A 115 -16.45 3.06 4.10
C ASP A 115 -15.60 2.06 4.89
N LYS A 116 -16.17 1.57 6.00
CA LYS A 116 -15.49 0.63 6.89
C LYS A 116 -15.31 -0.75 6.25
N SER A 117 -14.16 -1.38 6.51
CA SER A 117 -13.73 -2.71 6.07
C SER A 117 -13.59 -2.86 4.55
N SER A 118 -13.22 -1.78 3.87
CA SER A 118 -13.11 -1.73 2.40
C SER A 118 -11.73 -2.17 1.88
N SER A 119 -10.67 -1.95 2.66
CA SER A 119 -9.34 -2.45 2.32
C SER A 119 -9.31 -3.97 2.42
N ARG A 120 -8.55 -4.61 1.53
CA ARG A 120 -8.56 -6.07 1.39
C ARG A 120 -7.17 -6.67 1.21
N ILE A 121 -6.91 -7.78 1.88
CA ILE A 121 -5.80 -8.68 1.57
C ILE A 121 -6.38 -9.98 1.01
N ILE A 122 -5.82 -10.42 -0.11
CA ILE A 122 -6.12 -11.74 -0.70
C ILE A 122 -4.93 -12.65 -0.43
N SER A 123 -5.18 -13.83 0.14
CA SER A 123 -4.19 -14.89 0.33
C SER A 123 -4.13 -15.84 -0.87
N ILE A 124 -3.13 -16.73 -0.89
CA ILE A 124 -2.95 -17.74 -1.95
C ILE A 124 -4.10 -18.75 -2.05
N ASP A 125 -4.79 -19.01 -0.94
CA ASP A 125 -5.98 -19.87 -0.82
C ASP A 125 -7.29 -19.08 -1.04
N ASN A 126 -7.20 -17.84 -1.56
CA ASN A 126 -8.31 -16.95 -1.89
C ASN A 126 -9.17 -16.49 -0.70
N PHE A 127 -8.68 -16.58 0.54
CA PHE A 127 -9.33 -15.88 1.64
C PHE A 127 -9.20 -14.37 1.45
N SER A 128 -10.29 -13.67 1.75
CA SER A 128 -10.40 -12.21 1.69
C SER A 128 -10.45 -11.64 3.09
N TYR A 129 -9.35 -11.07 3.54
CA TYR A 129 -9.25 -10.36 4.81
C TYR A 129 -9.60 -8.88 4.62
N ARG A 130 -10.31 -8.28 5.59
CA ARG A 130 -10.78 -6.89 5.50
C ARG A 130 -10.28 -6.02 6.65
N SER A 131 -10.10 -4.73 6.38
CA SER A 131 -9.63 -3.74 7.37
C SER A 131 -9.98 -2.31 6.95
N ASN A 132 -9.70 -1.35 7.85
CA ASN A 132 -9.71 0.08 7.58
C ASN A 132 -8.29 0.60 7.56
N CYS A 133 -7.89 1.27 6.48
CA CYS A 133 -6.55 1.84 6.37
C CYS A 133 -6.61 3.36 6.37
N LYS A 134 -5.65 3.98 7.05
CA LYS A 134 -5.48 5.43 7.11
C LYS A 134 -4.02 5.81 6.96
N THR A 135 -3.78 7.03 6.48
CA THR A 135 -2.46 7.63 6.54
C THR A 135 -2.13 7.95 7.99
N ILE A 136 -0.89 7.67 8.41
CA ILE A 136 -0.36 8.15 9.69
C ILE A 136 0.68 9.23 9.38
N GLN A 137 0.47 10.43 9.91
CA GLN A 137 1.48 11.48 9.86
C GLN A 137 2.58 11.12 10.85
N ASN A 138 3.77 10.80 10.36
CA ASN A 138 4.95 10.77 11.20
C ASN A 138 5.34 12.23 11.46
N TYR A 139 5.00 12.75 12.64
CA TYR A 139 5.67 13.94 13.14
C TYR A 139 7.09 13.51 13.51
N ASN A 140 8.06 13.91 12.68
CA ASN A 140 9.48 13.85 13.00
C ASN A 140 9.79 14.73 14.22
#